data_AF-A0A1Q8G2S0-F1
#
_entry.id   AF-A0A1Q8G2S0-F1
#
_cell.length_a   1.000
_cell.length_b   1.000
_cell.length_c   1.000
_cell.angle_alpha   90.00
_cell.angle_beta   90.00
_cell.angle_gamma   90.00
#
_symmetry.space_group_name_H-M   'P 1'
#
loop_
_entity.id
_entity.type
_entity.pdbx_description
1 polymer ?
#
loop_
_entity_poly.entity_id
_entity_poly.type
_entity_poly.pdbx_seq_one_letter_code
_entity_poly.pdbx_strand_id
1 'polypeptide(L)'
;MKFKMIALALAMPGLLVGCGGGGSDDEPLQPSDEAPIPEPEPEVPEPRLFSNGDLSVEPSLGTEIPIGIYQYTQTSPSNGSELVGLAIISESGRIALALENSIDFARIELNENDRFSMPVESTETPDDNVSRLLKGGRDTGVGPDALARISGSVINDETQALVHNYRMDKQAPDERTLTLAGIAATYSGIDDTGVGSAISLSSDGTLMGSDTTGCEYVGEVIIPDGGEDVIEMSYTASNCGPTVDIPGDSRDGDWFAVGRIDVATGTLSMFGTNGSIGTRISGTNNDPDEEVVEESATFFTNDFNEEPSIAARLEPGVYDYQDIPLGDGATFIESGLMMISNTGRIVVATDSRLAVTRVTVSDVDTFRGPVVQSETPGTDRPPSNASEIFGTPDNSGGGGSFNLAGSLLGNGGELENRYSATRDTTNDGTFATTPLTLTQLSGTYSGTRNPGAITATLTIASDGTIAGSDTTGCAYNGIANVPNGESGLIEVQIDAANCSATTAATGAERDGDYNGVGDFLPGSPDRIRVVMGSPMNVEFLDLDRQ
;
A
#
# COMPACT_ATOMS: atom_id res chain seq x y z
N MET A 1 -47.23 -3.79 18.62
CA MET A 1 -46.63 -3.61 19.96
C MET A 1 -46.01 -2.23 20.01
N LYS A 2 -46.37 -1.41 21.01
CA LYS A 2 -45.94 -0.01 21.14
C LYS A 2 -44.70 0.03 22.05
N PHE A 3 -43.55 0.46 21.54
CA PHE A 3 -42.39 0.79 22.39
C PHE A 3 -42.41 2.29 22.70
N LYS A 4 -42.42 2.59 24.00
CA LYS A 4 -42.43 3.94 24.58
C LYS A 4 -40.99 4.45 24.68
N MET A 5 -40.79 5.68 24.23
CA MET A 5 -39.67 6.55 24.62
C MET A 5 -39.65 6.75 26.14
N ILE A 6 -38.48 6.63 26.75
CA ILE A 6 -38.19 7.18 28.08
C ILE A 6 -37.11 8.23 27.90
N ALA A 7 -37.52 9.49 28.03
CA ALA A 7 -36.64 10.62 28.24
C ALA A 7 -36.25 10.66 29.72
N LEU A 8 -34.95 10.75 30.02
CA LEU A 8 -34.46 11.01 31.36
C LEU A 8 -33.76 12.37 31.37
N ALA A 9 -34.50 13.38 31.80
CA ALA A 9 -33.95 14.65 32.25
C ALA A 9 -33.55 14.52 33.72
N LEU A 10 -32.30 14.87 34.06
CA LEU A 10 -31.90 15.05 35.45
C LEU A 10 -31.02 16.29 35.56
N ALA A 11 -31.61 17.28 36.23
CA ALA A 11 -31.02 18.53 36.66
C ALA A 11 -30.02 18.30 37.79
N MET A 12 -28.92 19.05 37.80
CA MET A 12 -28.12 19.28 39.00
C MET A 12 -28.22 20.75 39.42
N PRO A 13 -28.56 21.03 40.71
CA PRO A 13 -28.54 22.37 41.27
C PRO A 13 -27.13 22.72 41.79
N GLY A 14 -26.83 24.01 41.74
CA GLY A 14 -25.58 24.58 42.24
C GLY A 14 -25.38 24.45 43.76
N LEU A 15 -24.12 24.44 44.15
CA LEU A 15 -23.65 24.71 45.50
C LEU A 15 -22.65 25.87 45.44
N LEU A 16 -23.15 27.05 45.82
CA LEU A 16 -22.39 28.21 46.25
C LEU A 16 -22.09 28.06 47.75
N VAL A 17 -20.83 27.91 48.09
CA VAL A 17 -20.24 28.07 49.43
C VAL A 17 -18.79 28.48 49.18
N GLY A 18 -18.15 29.46 49.79
CA GLY A 18 -18.47 30.42 50.84
C GLY A 18 -17.13 31.11 51.16
N CYS A 19 -17.15 32.43 51.31
CA CYS A 19 -16.01 33.25 51.70
C CYS A 19 -15.33 32.70 52.98
N GLY A 20 -14.03 32.44 52.91
CA GLY A 20 -13.16 32.19 54.06
C GLY A 20 -11.94 33.07 53.99
N GLY A 21 -12.03 34.27 54.57
CA GLY A 21 -10.89 35.15 54.81
C GLY A 21 -10.05 34.59 55.96
N GLY A 22 -8.80 34.23 55.68
CA GLY A 22 -7.77 33.96 56.66
C GLY A 22 -6.65 34.96 56.44
N GLY A 23 -6.45 35.87 57.39
CA GLY A 23 -5.27 36.72 57.43
C GLY A 23 -4.05 35.86 57.73
N SER A 24 -3.13 35.81 56.79
CA SER A 24 -1.75 35.43 57.06
C SER A 24 -0.98 36.69 57.44
N ASP A 25 -0.38 36.66 58.61
CA ASP A 25 0.68 37.59 58.99
C ASP A 25 1.86 37.35 58.02
N ASP A 26 1.94 38.17 56.97
CA ASP A 26 3.10 38.18 56.08
C ASP A 26 4.30 38.69 56.89
N GLU A 27 5.15 37.77 57.33
CA GLU A 27 6.48 38.11 57.82
C GLU A 27 7.21 38.89 56.72
N PRO A 28 7.82 40.05 57.05
CA PRO A 28 8.59 40.80 56.08
C PRO A 28 9.71 39.91 55.56
N LEU A 29 9.67 39.59 54.26
CA LEU A 29 10.70 38.84 53.54
C LEU A 29 12.06 39.46 53.88
N GLN A 30 12.86 38.73 54.66
CA GLN A 30 14.25 39.10 54.85
C GLN A 30 14.94 38.97 53.50
N PRO A 31 15.74 39.95 53.07
CA PRO A 31 16.53 39.82 51.86
C PRO A 31 17.38 38.55 51.98
N SER A 32 17.17 37.62 51.05
CA SER A 32 17.98 36.41 50.99
C SER A 32 19.40 36.82 50.59
N ASP A 33 20.34 36.69 51.52
CA ASP A 33 21.78 36.76 51.26
C ASP A 33 22.30 35.47 50.58
N GLU A 34 21.41 34.52 50.26
CA GLU A 34 21.74 33.30 49.54
C GLU A 34 21.98 33.65 48.07
N ALA A 35 23.19 33.37 47.58
CA ALA A 35 23.56 33.61 46.20
C ALA A 35 22.51 32.93 45.28
N PRO A 36 22.07 33.60 44.19
CA PRO A 36 21.13 32.99 43.26
C PRO A 36 21.65 31.61 42.87
N ILE A 37 20.81 30.60 43.07
CA ILE A 37 21.09 29.23 42.64
C ILE A 37 21.47 29.35 41.16
N PRO A 38 22.67 28.89 40.74
CA PRO A 38 23.04 28.92 39.34
C PRO A 38 21.89 28.28 38.55
N GLU A 39 21.40 29.01 37.56
CA GLU A 39 20.44 28.46 36.60
C GLU A 39 21.03 27.14 36.11
N PRO A 40 20.29 26.01 36.21
CA PRO A 40 20.81 24.74 35.75
C PRO A 40 21.28 24.94 34.30
N GLU A 41 22.50 24.51 34.00
CA GLU A 41 22.96 24.47 32.61
C GLU A 41 21.88 23.75 31.81
N PRO A 42 21.43 24.32 30.67
CA PRO A 42 20.40 23.69 29.86
C PRO A 42 20.87 22.27 29.56
N GLU A 43 20.07 21.29 29.96
CA GLU A 43 20.37 19.89 29.68
C GLU A 43 20.61 19.78 28.17
N VAL A 44 21.83 19.39 27.80
CA VAL A 44 22.13 19.09 26.41
C VAL A 44 21.21 17.92 26.05
N PRO A 45 20.30 18.08 25.08
CA PRO A 45 19.37 17.02 24.72
C PRO A 45 20.17 15.74 24.45
N GLU A 46 19.78 14.63 25.08
CA GLU A 46 20.42 13.35 24.77
C GLU A 46 20.29 13.10 23.25
N PRO A 47 21.37 12.67 22.57
CA PRO A 47 21.35 12.45 21.13
C PRO A 47 20.23 11.45 20.78
N ARG A 48 19.31 11.86 19.90
CA ARG A 48 18.25 10.97 19.39
C ARG A 48 18.88 9.91 18.50
N LEU A 49 18.45 8.66 18.66
CA LEU A 49 19.18 7.48 18.18
C LEU A 49 19.13 7.32 16.67
N PHE A 50 18.02 7.69 16.02
CA PHE A 50 17.90 7.67 14.56
C PHE A 50 18.59 8.88 13.93
N SER A 51 18.36 10.07 14.49
CA SER A 51 18.82 11.35 13.93
C SER A 51 20.30 11.65 14.18
N ASN A 52 21.10 10.67 14.60
CA ASN A 52 22.52 10.87 14.75
C ASN A 52 23.13 11.16 13.37
N GLY A 53 23.60 12.42 13.27
CA GLY A 53 24.15 13.21 12.16
C GLY A 53 25.06 12.54 11.12
N ASP A 54 25.48 11.31 11.36
CA ASP A 54 26.68 10.77 10.74
C ASP A 54 26.33 9.54 9.91
N LEU A 55 26.48 9.65 8.59
CA LEU A 55 26.40 8.52 7.67
C LEU A 55 27.64 7.61 7.78
N SER A 56 28.71 8.04 8.46
CA SER A 56 29.92 7.23 8.69
C SER A 56 29.81 6.27 9.88
N VAL A 57 28.63 6.18 10.49
CA VAL A 57 28.32 5.21 11.54
C VAL A 57 28.64 3.79 11.07
N GLU A 58 29.44 3.07 11.87
CA GLU A 58 29.79 1.69 11.57
C GLU A 58 28.53 0.78 11.52
N PRO A 59 28.49 -0.19 10.59
CA PRO A 59 27.41 -1.18 10.51
C PRO A 59 27.13 -1.84 11.87
N SER A 60 25.87 -1.84 12.32
CA SER A 60 25.49 -2.36 13.64
C SER A 60 24.77 -3.72 13.60
N LEU A 61 24.37 -4.18 12.40
CA LEU A 61 23.44 -5.30 12.24
C LEU A 61 24.08 -6.68 12.04
N GLY A 62 25.36 -6.74 11.67
CA GLY A 62 26.04 -8.00 11.34
C GLY A 62 25.34 -8.78 10.21
N THR A 63 25.33 -10.12 10.30
CA THR A 63 24.62 -11.01 9.36
C THR A 63 23.24 -11.44 9.87
N GLU A 64 22.91 -11.00 11.08
CA GLU A 64 21.78 -11.46 11.86
C GLU A 64 20.50 -10.75 11.43
N ILE A 65 20.58 -9.46 11.11
CA ILE A 65 19.47 -8.69 10.53
C ILE A 65 19.93 -8.18 9.16
N PRO A 66 19.49 -8.81 8.07
CA PRO A 66 19.86 -8.35 6.73
C PRO A 66 19.34 -6.93 6.46
N ILE A 67 20.09 -6.21 5.63
CA ILE A 67 19.62 -4.98 4.98
C ILE A 67 18.47 -5.35 4.05
N GLY A 68 17.53 -4.44 3.84
CA GLY A 68 16.56 -4.58 2.76
C GLY A 68 15.19 -3.99 3.09
N ILE A 69 14.26 -4.32 2.22
CA ILE A 69 12.86 -3.95 2.31
C ILE A 69 12.07 -5.12 2.91
N TYR A 70 11.11 -4.80 3.77
CA TYR A 70 10.32 -5.77 4.50
C TYR A 70 8.85 -5.40 4.43
N GLN A 71 7.98 -6.40 4.27
CA GLN A 71 6.57 -6.23 4.58
C GLN A 71 6.41 -6.26 6.10
N TYR A 72 5.92 -5.17 6.66
CA TYR A 72 5.66 -5.02 8.09
C TYR A 72 4.20 -5.41 8.38
N THR A 73 4.00 -6.30 9.35
CA THR A 73 2.67 -6.66 9.88
C THR A 73 2.67 -6.38 11.37
N GLN A 74 1.80 -5.47 11.80
CA GLN A 74 1.52 -5.19 13.21
C GLN A 74 0.27 -5.96 13.63
N THR A 75 0.29 -6.59 14.80
CA THR A 75 -0.86 -7.30 15.39
C THR A 75 -1.23 -6.68 16.73
N SER A 76 -2.45 -6.14 16.83
CA SER A 76 -3.02 -5.58 18.06
C SER A 76 -3.24 -6.68 19.11
N PRO A 77 -2.82 -6.46 20.37
CA PRO A 77 -2.93 -7.46 21.42
C PRO A 77 -4.35 -7.56 21.99
N SER A 78 -5.18 -6.54 21.76
CA SER A 78 -6.52 -6.44 22.36
C SER A 78 -7.59 -7.21 21.58
N ASN A 79 -7.49 -7.21 20.26
CA ASN A 79 -8.47 -7.78 19.34
C ASN A 79 -7.84 -8.68 18.26
N GLY A 80 -6.51 -8.77 18.19
CA GLY A 80 -5.81 -9.52 17.15
C GLY A 80 -5.88 -8.88 15.76
N SER A 81 -6.39 -7.64 15.63
CA SER A 81 -6.44 -6.96 14.33
C SER A 81 -5.03 -6.72 13.83
N GLU A 82 -4.84 -6.89 12.52
CA GLU A 82 -3.55 -6.69 11.90
C GLU A 82 -3.57 -5.45 11.01
N LEU A 83 -2.48 -4.71 11.04
CA LEU A 83 -2.17 -3.59 10.14
C LEU A 83 -0.93 -3.97 9.34
N VAL A 84 -0.92 -3.63 8.05
CA VAL A 84 0.19 -3.94 7.15
C VAL A 84 0.83 -2.65 6.68
N GLY A 85 2.15 -2.65 6.56
CA GLY A 85 2.95 -1.53 6.11
C GLY A 85 4.27 -1.97 5.51
N LEU A 86 5.17 -1.02 5.35
CA LEU A 86 6.53 -1.22 4.84
C LEU A 86 7.53 -1.02 5.98
N ALA A 87 8.61 -1.79 5.98
CA ALA A 87 9.78 -1.50 6.79
C ALA A 87 11.02 -1.48 5.90
N ILE A 88 11.86 -0.45 6.08
CA ILE A 88 13.16 -0.33 5.42
C ILE A 88 14.23 -0.42 6.50
N ILE A 89 15.15 -1.38 6.36
CA ILE A 89 16.28 -1.56 7.27
C ILE A 89 17.57 -1.32 6.50
N SER A 90 18.37 -0.38 6.96
CA SER A 90 19.66 -0.03 6.37
C SER A 90 20.84 -0.64 7.14
N GLU A 91 22.05 -0.57 6.59
CA GLU A 91 23.26 -1.19 7.18
C GLU A 91 23.67 -0.60 8.53
N SER A 92 23.44 0.70 8.71
CA SER A 92 23.70 1.40 9.97
C SER A 92 22.73 1.03 11.10
N GLY A 93 21.78 0.14 10.81
CA GLY A 93 20.71 -0.29 11.71
C GLY A 93 19.53 0.67 11.74
N ARG A 94 19.52 1.74 10.94
CA ARG A 94 18.38 2.65 10.86
C ARG A 94 17.20 1.91 10.23
N ILE A 95 16.05 2.01 10.88
CA ILE A 95 14.79 1.45 10.42
C ILE A 95 13.74 2.56 10.33
N ALA A 96 13.02 2.58 9.20
CA ALA A 96 11.75 3.28 9.08
C ALA A 96 10.63 2.26 8.90
N LEU A 97 9.58 2.41 9.69
CA LEU A 97 8.35 1.63 9.63
C LEU A 97 7.27 2.58 9.09
N ALA A 98 6.83 2.36 7.85
CA ALA A 98 5.77 3.13 7.24
C ALA A 98 4.45 2.35 7.34
N LEU A 99 3.57 2.82 8.22
CA LEU A 99 2.20 2.37 8.37
C LEU A 99 1.25 3.34 7.67
N GLU A 100 -0.04 2.97 7.60
CA GLU A 100 -1.04 3.80 6.94
C GLU A 100 -1.16 5.20 7.55
N ASN A 101 -1.11 5.30 8.88
CA ASN A 101 -1.33 6.55 9.61
C ASN A 101 -0.08 7.03 10.37
N SER A 102 1.01 6.26 10.35
CA SER A 102 2.21 6.58 11.11
C SER A 102 3.48 6.21 10.35
N ILE A 103 4.53 6.96 10.66
CA ILE A 103 5.90 6.60 10.35
C ILE A 103 6.65 6.54 11.68
N ASP A 104 7.24 5.38 11.96
CA ASP A 104 8.02 5.13 13.16
C ASP A 104 9.48 4.91 12.77
N PHE A 105 10.41 5.49 13.52
CA PHE A 105 11.85 5.41 13.28
C PHE A 105 12.55 4.79 14.48
N ALA A 106 13.56 3.97 14.24
CA ALA A 106 14.43 3.47 15.30
C ALA A 106 15.82 3.15 14.74
N ARG A 107 16.80 2.95 15.64
CA ARG A 107 18.11 2.42 15.26
C ARG A 107 18.35 1.11 15.99
N ILE A 108 18.45 0.03 15.23
CA ILE A 108 18.65 -1.32 15.73
C ILE A 108 20.12 -1.49 16.12
N GLU A 109 20.33 -1.85 17.38
CA GLU A 109 21.60 -2.35 17.89
C GLU A 109 21.37 -3.74 18.50
N LEU A 110 22.12 -4.73 18.01
CA LEU A 110 22.01 -6.10 18.49
C LEU A 110 22.77 -6.27 19.80
N ASN A 111 22.14 -6.96 20.75
CA ASN A 111 22.81 -7.42 21.96
C ASN A 111 23.50 -8.78 21.73
N GLU A 112 24.16 -9.30 22.78
CA GLU A 112 24.90 -10.57 22.75
C GLU A 112 24.06 -11.82 22.36
N ASN A 113 22.72 -11.70 22.28
CA ASN A 113 21.81 -12.78 21.91
C ASN A 113 21.11 -12.54 20.56
N ASP A 114 21.64 -11.64 19.72
CA ASP A 114 21.06 -11.28 18.41
C ASP A 114 19.61 -10.75 18.53
N ARG A 115 19.33 -10.06 19.65
CA ARG A 115 18.06 -9.39 19.93
C ARG A 115 18.29 -7.89 20.07
N PHE A 116 17.27 -7.09 19.80
CA PHE A 116 17.31 -5.64 19.99
C PHE A 116 16.15 -5.14 20.87
N SER A 117 16.34 -3.97 21.47
CA SER A 117 15.35 -3.27 22.30
C SER A 117 15.64 -1.78 22.28
N MET A 118 15.03 -1.05 21.35
CA MET A 118 15.43 0.31 21.01
C MET A 118 14.25 1.28 21.10
N PRO A 119 14.46 2.51 21.57
CA PRO A 119 13.46 3.58 21.49
C PRO A 119 12.94 3.79 20.06
N VAL A 120 11.65 4.09 19.97
CA VAL A 120 10.97 4.45 18.72
C VAL A 120 10.65 5.94 18.72
N GLU A 121 11.00 6.62 17.64
CA GLU A 121 10.60 7.98 17.34
C GLU A 121 9.38 7.90 16.42
N SER A 122 8.20 8.31 16.91
CA SER A 122 6.94 8.23 16.16
C SER A 122 6.49 9.60 15.66
N THR A 123 5.87 9.62 14.48
CA THR A 123 5.27 10.83 13.88
C THR A 123 3.82 11.07 14.27
N GLU A 124 3.16 10.10 14.91
CA GLU A 124 1.70 10.07 15.00
C GLU A 124 1.09 11.08 15.99
N THR A 125 1.87 11.81 16.79
CA THR A 125 1.43 13.05 17.47
C THR A 125 2.55 13.63 18.34
N PRO A 126 2.84 14.95 18.26
CA PRO A 126 3.75 15.64 19.20
C PRO A 126 3.32 15.57 20.67
N ASP A 127 2.04 15.30 20.93
CA ASP A 127 1.43 15.36 22.27
C ASP A 127 1.44 14.01 23.02
N ASP A 128 1.56 12.88 22.31
CA ASP A 128 1.74 11.57 22.93
C ASP A 128 3.22 11.31 23.14
N ASN A 129 3.77 11.91 24.21
CA ASN A 129 5.10 11.63 24.78
C ASN A 129 5.25 10.17 25.30
N VAL A 130 4.52 9.23 24.72
CA VAL A 130 4.60 7.83 25.09
C VAL A 130 5.91 7.29 24.55
N SER A 131 6.92 7.22 25.42
CA SER A 131 8.15 6.50 25.12
C SER A 131 7.79 5.06 24.75
N ARG A 132 8.15 4.64 23.53
CA ARG A 132 7.92 3.29 22.98
C ARG A 132 9.26 2.61 22.77
N LEU A 133 9.31 1.30 23.05
CA LEU A 133 10.45 0.44 22.75
C LEU A 133 10.08 -0.61 21.71
N LEU A 134 10.84 -0.67 20.62
CA LEU A 134 10.82 -1.73 19.62
C LEU A 134 11.74 -2.87 20.06
N LYS A 135 11.18 -4.03 20.34
CA LYS A 135 11.90 -5.23 20.79
C LYS A 135 11.77 -6.34 19.77
N GLY A 136 12.87 -6.95 19.33
CA GLY A 136 12.78 -8.02 18.35
C GLY A 136 14.07 -8.80 18.13
N GLY A 137 14.07 -9.60 17.07
CA GLY A 137 15.23 -10.32 16.55
C GLY A 137 14.82 -11.24 15.41
N ARG A 138 15.80 -11.79 14.70
CA ARG A 138 15.55 -12.71 13.59
C ARG A 138 14.92 -14.02 14.08
N ASP A 139 13.96 -14.50 13.32
CA ASP A 139 13.28 -15.76 13.62
C ASP A 139 14.21 -16.94 13.36
N THR A 140 14.35 -17.80 14.36
CA THR A 140 15.10 -19.06 14.23
C THR A 140 14.25 -20.11 13.53
N GLY A 141 14.85 -20.88 12.60
CA GLY A 141 14.16 -22.00 11.93
C GLY A 141 13.47 -21.65 10.62
N VAL A 142 13.68 -20.43 10.10
CA VAL A 142 13.41 -20.10 8.70
C VAL A 142 14.36 -20.92 7.83
N GLY A 143 13.86 -21.54 6.76
CA GLY A 143 14.67 -22.38 5.86
C GLY A 143 15.85 -21.60 5.27
N PRO A 144 16.97 -22.25 4.91
CA PRO A 144 18.17 -21.56 4.40
C PRO A 144 17.92 -20.78 3.11
N ASP A 145 16.91 -21.18 2.33
CA ASP A 145 16.53 -20.54 1.07
C ASP A 145 15.38 -19.53 1.25
N ALA A 146 14.79 -19.43 2.45
CA ALA A 146 13.70 -18.50 2.70
C ALA A 146 14.23 -17.13 3.11
N LEU A 147 13.55 -16.09 2.63
CA LEU A 147 13.86 -14.71 2.97
C LEU A 147 13.79 -14.50 4.49
N ALA A 148 14.62 -13.58 4.99
CA ALA A 148 14.73 -13.35 6.43
C ALA A 148 13.42 -12.86 7.03
N ARG A 149 13.10 -13.35 8.23
CA ARG A 149 11.96 -12.89 9.02
C ARG A 149 12.42 -12.35 10.36
N ILE A 150 11.87 -11.23 10.79
CA ILE A 150 12.12 -10.61 12.09
C ILE A 150 10.78 -10.48 12.80
N SER A 151 10.70 -10.95 14.05
CA SER A 151 9.49 -10.84 14.85
C SER A 151 9.78 -10.19 16.20
N GLY A 152 8.79 -9.48 16.73
CA GLY A 152 8.96 -8.71 17.95
C GLY A 152 7.70 -8.10 18.52
N SER A 153 7.89 -7.14 19.41
CA SER A 153 6.83 -6.33 20.01
C SER A 153 7.25 -4.88 20.18
N VAL A 154 6.27 -3.99 20.06
CA VAL A 154 6.37 -2.61 20.53
C VAL A 154 5.70 -2.55 21.90
N ILE A 155 6.42 -2.01 22.88
CA ILE A 155 5.91 -1.81 24.24
C ILE A 155 6.00 -0.34 24.62
N ASN A 156 5.13 0.08 25.52
CA ASN A 156 5.27 1.37 26.20
C ASN A 156 6.41 1.23 27.23
N ASP A 157 7.40 2.11 27.16
CA ASP A 157 8.62 2.04 27.97
C ASP A 157 8.33 2.29 29.46
N GLU A 158 7.49 3.26 29.79
CA GLU A 158 7.19 3.61 31.18
C GLU A 158 6.37 2.51 31.88
N THR A 159 5.35 2.00 31.21
CA THR A 159 4.38 1.05 31.76
C THR A 159 4.75 -0.40 31.51
N GLN A 160 5.69 -0.65 30.59
CA GLN A 160 6.01 -1.97 30.02
C GLN A 160 4.78 -2.68 29.42
N ALA A 161 3.71 -1.94 29.11
CA ALA A 161 2.52 -2.49 28.49
C ALA A 161 2.77 -2.81 27.01
N LEU A 162 2.30 -3.97 26.57
CA LEU A 162 2.34 -4.36 25.15
C LEU A 162 1.44 -3.43 24.35
N VAL A 163 2.01 -2.72 23.38
CA VAL A 163 1.27 -1.89 22.42
C VAL A 163 0.81 -2.77 21.28
N HIS A 164 1.74 -3.50 20.65
CA HIS A 164 1.45 -4.47 19.60
C HIS A 164 2.60 -5.46 19.39
N ASN A 165 2.30 -6.60 18.78
CA ASN A 165 3.32 -7.48 18.22
C ASN A 165 3.58 -7.08 16.77
N TYR A 166 4.73 -7.45 16.24
CA TYR A 166 5.00 -7.25 14.82
C TYR A 166 5.78 -8.41 14.20
N ARG A 167 5.67 -8.51 12.87
CA ARG A 167 6.42 -9.41 12.01
C ARG A 167 6.90 -8.63 10.78
N MET A 168 8.15 -8.80 10.40
CA MET A 168 8.75 -8.24 9.19
C MET A 168 9.23 -9.38 8.30
N ASP A 169 8.65 -9.50 7.12
CA ASP A 169 9.01 -10.49 6.10
C ASP A 169 9.86 -9.81 5.02
N LYS A 170 11.15 -10.16 4.90
CA LYS A 170 12.06 -9.56 3.91
C LYS A 170 11.52 -9.80 2.49
N GLN A 171 11.53 -8.76 1.68
CA GLN A 171 11.20 -8.80 0.26
C GLN A 171 12.46 -9.09 -0.56
N ALA A 172 12.29 -9.69 -1.74
CA ALA A 172 13.42 -9.90 -2.64
C ALA A 172 13.91 -8.54 -3.16
N PRO A 173 15.24 -8.30 -3.21
CA PRO A 173 15.76 -7.13 -3.87
C PRO A 173 15.52 -7.24 -5.38
N ASP A 174 15.51 -6.10 -6.05
CA ASP A 174 15.52 -6.02 -7.49
C ASP A 174 16.79 -6.67 -8.05
N GLU A 175 16.69 -7.22 -9.25
CA GLU A 175 17.80 -7.91 -9.91
C GLU A 175 18.97 -6.98 -10.30
N ARG A 176 18.83 -5.68 -10.07
CA ARG A 176 19.79 -4.65 -10.49
C ARG A 176 20.62 -4.18 -9.30
N THR A 177 21.92 -4.11 -9.52
CA THR A 177 22.81 -3.49 -8.54
C THR A 177 22.61 -1.97 -8.53
N LEU A 178 22.24 -1.41 -7.38
CA LEU A 178 22.21 0.02 -7.12
C LEU A 178 23.62 0.62 -7.17
N THR A 179 23.76 1.72 -7.90
CA THR A 179 24.98 2.54 -7.93
C THR A 179 24.61 4.01 -7.94
N LEU A 180 25.45 4.89 -7.38
CA LEU A 180 25.16 6.33 -7.35
C LEU A 180 24.94 6.91 -8.75
N ALA A 181 25.69 6.41 -9.75
CA ALA A 181 25.50 6.79 -11.14
C ALA A 181 24.17 6.29 -11.73
N GLY A 182 23.69 5.12 -11.29
CA GLY A 182 22.41 4.54 -11.74
C GLY A 182 21.18 5.22 -11.15
N ILE A 183 21.33 5.87 -9.98
CA ILE A 183 20.26 6.62 -9.32
C ILE A 183 20.39 8.14 -9.50
N ALA A 184 21.35 8.60 -10.30
CA ALA A 184 21.58 10.03 -10.52
C ALA A 184 20.48 10.61 -11.41
N ALA A 185 19.57 11.37 -10.81
CA ALA A 185 18.32 11.80 -11.42
C ALA A 185 17.68 12.95 -10.62
N THR A 186 16.63 13.56 -11.18
CA THR A 186 15.74 14.43 -10.41
C THR A 186 14.40 13.73 -10.25
N TYR A 187 14.09 13.42 -9.00
CA TYR A 187 12.85 12.80 -8.58
C TYR A 187 11.89 13.90 -8.14
N SER A 188 10.65 13.88 -8.62
CA SER A 188 9.63 14.78 -8.08
C SER A 188 8.29 14.09 -7.95
N GLY A 189 7.50 14.56 -6.99
CA GLY A 189 6.18 14.03 -6.69
C GLY A 189 5.40 15.01 -5.83
N ILE A 190 4.12 14.73 -5.62
CA ILE A 190 3.22 15.54 -4.79
C ILE A 190 2.71 14.64 -3.66
N ASP A 191 2.79 15.11 -2.42
CA ASP A 191 2.23 14.37 -1.29
C ASP A 191 0.69 14.48 -1.21
N ASP A 192 0.10 13.75 -0.28
CA ASP A 192 -1.35 13.75 -0.04
C ASP A 192 -1.90 15.10 0.45
N THR A 193 -1.02 15.98 0.94
CA THR A 193 -1.35 17.37 1.32
C THR A 193 -1.28 18.35 0.14
N GLY A 194 -0.84 17.88 -1.03
CA GLY A 194 -0.67 18.70 -2.24
C GLY A 194 0.67 19.44 -2.31
N VAL A 195 1.62 19.13 -1.42
CA VAL A 195 2.97 19.70 -1.45
C VAL A 195 3.82 18.94 -2.45
N GLY A 196 4.13 19.60 -3.57
CA GLY A 196 5.11 19.09 -4.53
C GLY A 196 6.53 19.18 -3.98
N SER A 197 7.30 18.10 -4.08
CA SER A 197 8.72 18.01 -3.73
C SER A 197 9.56 17.60 -4.94
N ALA A 198 10.79 18.11 -5.04
CA ALA A 198 11.78 17.73 -6.03
C ALA A 198 13.14 17.49 -5.37
N ILE A 199 13.76 16.35 -5.67
CA ILE A 199 15.04 15.90 -5.12
C ILE A 199 15.94 15.46 -6.28
N SER A 200 17.06 16.14 -6.44
CA SER A 200 18.13 15.78 -7.36
C SER A 200 19.22 15.00 -6.62
N LEU A 201 19.47 13.77 -7.05
CA LEU A 201 20.58 12.95 -6.61
C LEU A 201 21.69 13.00 -7.68
N SER A 202 22.90 13.35 -7.26
CA SER A 202 24.07 13.41 -8.14
C SER A 202 24.86 12.09 -8.09
N SER A 203 25.58 11.79 -9.16
CA SER A 203 26.40 10.58 -9.25
C SER A 203 27.55 10.49 -8.25
N ASP A 204 27.88 11.61 -7.59
CA ASP A 204 28.89 11.69 -6.53
C ASP A 204 28.29 11.56 -5.11
N GLY A 205 26.97 11.35 -5.00
CA GLY A 205 26.27 11.25 -3.73
C GLY A 205 25.74 12.59 -3.21
N THR A 206 25.90 13.70 -3.93
CA THR A 206 25.30 14.98 -3.51
C THR A 206 23.77 14.94 -3.67
N LEU A 207 23.04 15.36 -2.63
CA LEU A 207 21.60 15.55 -2.64
C LEU A 207 21.28 17.05 -2.63
N MET A 208 20.42 17.48 -3.55
CA MET A 208 19.83 18.81 -3.55
C MET A 208 18.33 18.70 -3.79
N GLY A 209 17.54 19.64 -3.31
CA GLY A 209 16.11 19.64 -3.65
C GLY A 209 15.37 20.85 -3.12
N SER A 210 14.07 20.88 -3.41
CA SER A 210 13.16 21.87 -2.88
C SER A 210 11.72 21.37 -2.88
N ASP A 211 10.84 22.02 -2.13
CA ASP A 211 9.39 21.83 -2.24
C ASP A 211 8.65 23.10 -2.65
N THR A 212 7.36 22.94 -2.93
CA THR A 212 6.43 24.02 -3.31
C THR A 212 6.11 24.99 -2.16
N THR A 213 6.49 24.67 -0.92
CA THR A 213 6.39 25.57 0.23
C THR A 213 7.61 26.51 0.36
N GLY A 214 8.66 26.28 -0.43
CA GLY A 214 9.91 27.03 -0.40
C GLY A 214 11.01 26.39 0.46
N CYS A 215 10.80 25.17 0.96
CA CYS A 215 11.80 24.41 1.70
C CYS A 215 12.92 23.99 0.74
N GLU A 216 14.17 24.17 1.14
CA GLU A 216 15.38 23.81 0.39
C GLU A 216 16.11 22.66 1.09
N TYR A 217 16.46 21.62 0.35
CA TYR A 217 17.17 20.44 0.84
C TYR A 217 18.61 20.42 0.31
N VAL A 218 19.60 20.25 1.19
CA VAL A 218 21.01 20.07 0.80
C VAL A 218 21.65 19.00 1.66
N GLY A 219 22.26 17.99 1.03
CA GLY A 219 22.83 16.87 1.76
C GLY A 219 23.61 15.88 0.93
N GLU A 220 23.62 14.65 1.40
CA GLU A 220 24.29 13.53 0.77
C GLU A 220 23.44 12.25 0.82
N VAL A 221 23.66 11.37 -0.14
CA VAL A 221 23.08 10.04 -0.26
C VAL A 221 24.21 9.00 -0.35
N ILE A 222 24.04 7.89 0.35
CA ILE A 222 24.90 6.71 0.25
C ILE A 222 24.06 5.48 -0.09
N ILE A 223 24.72 4.51 -0.73
CA ILE A 223 24.16 3.18 -0.99
C ILE A 223 24.93 2.21 -0.08
N PRO A 224 24.35 1.82 1.07
CA PRO A 224 25.04 0.95 2.02
C PRO A 224 25.41 -0.40 1.39
N ASP A 225 24.47 -1.03 0.69
CA ASP A 225 24.70 -2.25 -0.08
C ASP A 225 24.06 -2.11 -1.46
N GLY A 226 24.88 -2.11 -2.52
CA GLY A 226 24.38 -2.01 -3.88
C GLY A 226 23.58 -3.23 -4.33
N GLY A 227 23.63 -4.35 -3.62
CA GLY A 227 22.80 -5.54 -3.88
C GLY A 227 21.40 -5.47 -3.25
N GLU A 228 21.13 -4.45 -2.45
CA GLU A 228 19.85 -4.23 -1.80
C GLU A 228 19.29 -2.88 -2.27
N ASP A 229 17.97 -2.77 -2.45
CA ASP A 229 17.37 -1.53 -2.97
C ASP A 229 17.23 -0.43 -1.91
N VAL A 230 18.22 -0.28 -1.03
CA VAL A 230 18.17 0.63 0.12
C VAL A 230 19.19 1.73 -0.04
N ILE A 231 18.78 2.96 0.27
CA ILE A 231 19.65 4.14 0.37
C ILE A 231 19.53 4.78 1.75
N GLU A 232 20.60 5.42 2.19
CA GLU A 232 20.58 6.32 3.35
C GLU A 232 20.88 7.75 2.90
N MET A 233 20.21 8.72 3.52
CA MET A 233 20.37 10.13 3.23
C MET A 233 20.52 10.93 4.52
N SER A 234 21.37 11.95 4.44
CA SER A 234 21.54 12.98 5.47
C SER A 234 21.45 14.33 4.78
N TYR A 235 20.53 15.19 5.20
CA TYR A 235 20.34 16.49 4.57
C TYR A 235 19.87 17.54 5.57
N THR A 236 20.20 18.79 5.31
CA THR A 236 19.65 19.94 6.02
C THR A 236 18.49 20.50 5.20
N ALA A 237 17.33 20.65 5.84
CA ALA A 237 16.19 21.38 5.32
C ALA A 237 16.22 22.83 5.85
N SER A 238 16.00 23.81 4.98
CA SER A 238 16.01 25.21 5.35
C SER A 238 14.96 26.03 4.60
N ASN A 239 14.54 27.15 5.19
CA ASN A 239 13.55 28.07 4.62
C ASN A 239 12.17 27.41 4.41
N CYS A 240 11.82 26.41 5.20
CA CYS A 240 10.63 25.61 4.98
C CYS A 240 9.34 26.38 5.32
N GLY A 241 8.39 26.39 4.38
CA GLY A 241 7.05 26.93 4.61
C GLY A 241 6.19 25.99 5.45
N PRO A 242 5.08 26.47 6.04
CA PRO A 242 4.15 25.61 6.76
C PRO A 242 3.38 24.69 5.80
N THR A 243 3.04 23.49 6.27
CA THR A 243 2.06 22.59 5.63
C THR A 243 0.73 22.62 6.41
N VAL A 244 -0.24 21.78 6.05
CA VAL A 244 -1.56 21.74 6.70
C VAL A 244 -1.47 21.56 8.22
N ASP A 245 -0.51 20.74 8.68
CA ASP A 245 -0.40 20.34 10.09
C ASP A 245 0.97 20.62 10.72
N ILE A 246 1.97 21.04 9.94
CA ILE A 246 3.34 21.22 10.42
C ILE A 246 3.80 22.68 10.23
N PRO A 247 4.12 23.41 11.31
CA PRO A 247 4.75 24.72 11.25
C PRO A 247 6.09 24.67 10.49
N GLY A 248 6.38 25.69 9.69
CA GLY A 248 7.59 25.71 8.86
C GLY A 248 8.91 25.62 9.65
N ASP A 249 8.96 26.24 10.83
CA ASP A 249 10.12 26.19 11.74
C ASP A 249 10.39 24.80 12.32
N SER A 250 9.36 23.94 12.43
CA SER A 250 9.54 22.54 12.82
C SER A 250 10.10 21.67 11.69
N ARG A 251 10.09 22.18 10.44
CA ARG A 251 10.59 21.47 9.24
C ARG A 251 12.04 21.79 8.93
N ASP A 252 12.52 22.96 9.35
CA ASP A 252 13.93 23.31 9.27
C ASP A 252 14.78 22.39 10.18
N GLY A 253 16.03 22.13 9.78
CA GLY A 253 17.01 21.38 10.58
C GLY A 253 17.67 20.23 9.83
N ASP A 254 18.38 19.38 10.58
CA ASP A 254 19.08 18.22 10.04
C ASP A 254 18.15 17.00 10.04
N TRP A 255 18.09 16.33 8.89
CA TRP A 255 17.23 15.19 8.63
C TRP A 255 18.06 13.96 8.29
N PHE A 256 17.59 12.82 8.77
CA PHE A 256 18.01 11.51 8.32
C PHE A 256 16.88 10.85 7.59
N ALA A 257 17.17 10.17 6.49
CA ALA A 257 16.20 9.35 5.81
C ALA A 257 16.79 8.00 5.40
N VAL A 258 15.93 6.99 5.42
CA VAL A 258 16.14 5.74 4.70
C VAL A 258 15.14 5.69 3.56
N GLY A 259 15.56 5.16 2.43
CA GLY A 259 14.71 5.10 1.26
C GLY A 259 14.98 3.88 0.39
N ARG A 260 14.13 3.76 -0.62
CA ARG A 260 14.22 2.79 -1.71
C ARG A 260 14.24 3.54 -3.03
N ILE A 261 15.01 3.02 -3.97
CA ILE A 261 14.92 3.42 -5.38
C ILE A 261 14.67 2.18 -6.22
N ASP A 262 13.62 2.21 -7.03
CA ASP A 262 13.42 1.24 -8.11
C ASP A 262 13.95 1.82 -9.41
N VAL A 263 15.09 1.29 -9.86
CA VAL A 263 15.80 1.73 -11.06
C VAL A 263 15.06 1.35 -12.35
N ALA A 264 14.19 0.34 -12.33
CA ALA A 264 13.41 -0.03 -13.50
C ALA A 264 12.35 1.04 -13.81
N THR A 265 11.85 1.69 -12.77
CA THR A 265 10.68 2.56 -12.83
C THR A 265 11.03 4.01 -12.57
N GLY A 266 12.26 4.25 -12.10
CA GLY A 266 12.74 5.57 -11.74
C GLY A 266 12.04 6.12 -10.51
N THR A 267 11.46 5.29 -9.65
CA THR A 267 10.76 5.76 -8.46
C THR A 267 11.70 5.84 -7.26
N LEU A 268 11.53 6.89 -6.45
CA LEU A 268 12.20 7.11 -5.18
C LEU A 268 11.14 7.21 -4.10
N SER A 269 11.32 6.45 -3.03
CA SER A 269 10.54 6.54 -1.81
C SER A 269 11.48 6.70 -0.63
N MET A 270 11.27 7.72 0.19
CA MET A 270 12.11 7.92 1.37
C MET A 270 11.30 8.36 2.58
N PHE A 271 11.72 7.87 3.73
CA PHE A 271 11.14 8.16 5.03
C PHE A 271 12.21 8.85 5.84
N GLY A 272 11.97 10.12 6.18
CA GLY A 272 12.92 10.93 6.91
C GLY A 272 12.37 11.49 8.21
N THR A 273 13.26 11.81 9.15
CA THR A 273 12.92 12.51 10.39
C THR A 273 14.05 13.47 10.79
N ASN A 274 13.67 14.63 11.35
CA ASN A 274 14.60 15.53 12.07
C ASN A 274 14.57 15.29 13.59
N GLY A 275 14.02 14.14 13.99
CA GLY A 275 13.75 13.74 15.35
C GLY A 275 12.44 14.29 15.91
N SER A 276 11.91 15.40 15.40
CA SER A 276 10.71 16.06 15.95
C SER A 276 9.48 15.79 15.10
N ILE A 277 9.68 15.74 13.79
CA ILE A 277 8.68 15.34 12.81
C ILE A 277 9.31 14.34 11.86
N GLY A 278 8.46 13.53 11.23
CA GLY A 278 8.87 12.66 10.14
C GLY A 278 8.03 12.91 8.91
N THR A 279 8.61 12.63 7.75
CA THR A 279 8.04 12.88 6.45
C THR A 279 8.25 11.67 5.57
N ARG A 280 7.29 11.43 4.69
CA ARG A 280 7.48 10.59 3.51
C ARG A 280 7.68 11.51 2.32
N ILE A 281 8.66 11.21 1.48
CA ILE A 281 8.81 11.85 0.18
C ILE A 281 8.86 10.74 -0.87
N SER A 282 8.01 10.89 -1.87
CA SER A 282 7.84 9.97 -2.99
C SER A 282 7.98 10.77 -4.28
N GLY A 283 8.66 10.22 -5.28
CA GLY A 283 8.81 10.89 -6.57
C GLY A 283 9.27 9.97 -7.69
N THR A 284 8.94 10.33 -8.92
CA THR A 284 9.41 9.68 -10.15
C THR A 284 10.55 10.48 -10.75
N ASN A 285 11.50 9.78 -11.37
CA ASN A 285 12.57 10.36 -12.15
C ASN A 285 11.94 11.01 -13.39
N ASN A 286 11.77 12.32 -13.31
CA ASN A 286 11.22 13.07 -14.42
C ASN A 286 12.41 13.43 -15.31
N ASP A 287 12.59 12.67 -16.41
CA ASP A 287 13.24 13.27 -17.57
C ASP A 287 12.38 14.49 -17.93
N PRO A 288 12.90 15.73 -17.93
CA PRO A 288 12.09 16.94 -18.10
C PRO A 288 11.27 17.01 -19.41
N ASP A 289 11.44 16.03 -20.30
CA ASP A 289 10.68 15.87 -21.54
C ASP A 289 9.51 14.86 -21.42
N GLU A 290 9.32 14.17 -20.29
CA GLU A 290 8.22 13.21 -20.05
C GLU A 290 7.13 13.86 -19.17
N GLU A 291 6.00 14.20 -19.79
CA GLU A 291 4.87 14.83 -19.12
C GLU A 291 4.15 13.79 -18.24
N VAL A 292 4.44 13.79 -16.93
CA VAL A 292 3.76 12.90 -15.98
C VAL A 292 2.33 13.38 -15.80
N VAL A 293 1.38 12.68 -16.42
CA VAL A 293 -0.05 12.91 -16.24
C VAL A 293 -0.51 12.17 -14.99
N GLU A 294 -0.59 12.88 -13.86
CA GLU A 294 -1.26 12.35 -12.67
C GLU A 294 -2.76 12.65 -12.72
N GLU A 295 -3.52 11.81 -13.42
CA GLU A 295 -4.95 11.65 -13.11
C GLU A 295 -5.14 10.35 -12.32
N SER A 296 -5.75 10.47 -11.14
CA SER A 296 -6.15 9.33 -10.32
C SER A 296 -7.24 8.55 -11.05
N ALA A 297 -6.83 7.59 -11.86
CA ALA A 297 -7.76 6.82 -12.65
C ALA A 297 -8.55 5.85 -11.76
N THR A 298 -9.87 6.04 -11.69
CA THR A 298 -10.75 5.04 -11.05
C THR A 298 -10.95 3.84 -11.97
N PHE A 299 -11.37 2.68 -11.44
CA PHE A 299 -11.71 1.52 -12.29
C PHE A 299 -12.75 1.85 -13.37
N PHE A 300 -13.60 2.85 -13.11
CA PHE A 300 -14.70 3.27 -13.97
C PHE A 300 -14.36 4.43 -14.93
N THR A 301 -13.09 4.87 -15.02
CA THR A 301 -12.71 5.82 -16.09
C THR A 301 -12.71 5.12 -17.45
N ASN A 302 -13.09 5.86 -18.49
CA ASN A 302 -13.33 5.36 -19.85
C ASN A 302 -12.04 5.19 -20.67
N ASP A 303 -10.92 5.03 -20.00
CA ASP A 303 -9.62 5.15 -20.63
C ASP A 303 -8.97 3.78 -20.78
N PHE A 304 -9.03 3.26 -22.00
CA PHE A 304 -8.12 2.20 -22.47
C PHE A 304 -6.73 2.73 -22.79
N ASN A 305 -6.60 4.05 -22.93
CA ASN A 305 -5.39 4.72 -23.41
C ASN A 305 -4.60 5.41 -22.30
N GLU A 306 -5.09 5.40 -21.06
CA GLU A 306 -4.28 5.80 -19.93
C GLU A 306 -3.16 4.77 -19.78
N GLU A 307 -1.92 5.24 -19.92
CA GLU A 307 -0.80 4.43 -19.51
C GLU A 307 -1.00 4.05 -18.04
N PRO A 308 -0.74 2.79 -17.69
CA PRO A 308 -0.87 2.37 -16.32
C PRO A 308 -0.05 3.29 -15.43
N SER A 309 -0.62 3.72 -14.30
CA SER A 309 0.19 4.20 -13.16
C SER A 309 1.06 3.09 -12.54
N ILE A 310 1.22 1.95 -13.23
CA ILE A 310 2.09 0.86 -12.85
C ILE A 310 3.50 1.26 -13.26
N ALA A 311 4.10 2.14 -12.47
CA ALA A 311 5.54 2.30 -12.51
C ALA A 311 6.16 0.93 -12.17
N ALA A 312 5.71 0.25 -11.10
CA ALA A 312 6.31 -1.01 -10.62
C ALA A 312 5.61 -2.33 -11.06
N ARG A 313 6.34 -3.11 -11.87
CA ARG A 313 6.42 -4.59 -12.00
C ARG A 313 5.19 -5.50 -11.76
N LEU A 314 3.93 -5.04 -11.78
CA LEU A 314 2.79 -5.98 -11.87
C LEU A 314 2.78 -6.64 -13.25
N GLU A 315 3.12 -7.93 -13.32
CA GLU A 315 3.15 -8.66 -14.58
C GLU A 315 1.72 -8.92 -15.07
N PRO A 316 1.34 -8.43 -16.28
CA PRO A 316 0.02 -8.69 -16.81
C PRO A 316 -0.19 -10.19 -17.05
N GLY A 317 -1.34 -10.73 -16.66
CA GLY A 317 -1.63 -12.14 -16.84
C GLY A 317 -2.80 -12.66 -16.01
N VAL A 318 -2.94 -13.99 -16.05
CA VAL A 318 -3.89 -14.76 -15.24
C VAL A 318 -3.13 -15.37 -14.08
N TYR A 319 -3.76 -15.41 -12.91
CA TYR A 319 -3.19 -15.84 -11.66
C TYR A 319 -4.13 -16.82 -10.97
N ASP A 320 -3.56 -17.90 -10.42
CA ASP A 320 -4.22 -18.78 -9.49
C ASP A 320 -4.31 -18.08 -8.13
N TYR A 321 -5.52 -17.62 -7.78
CA TYR A 321 -5.79 -16.86 -6.56
C TYR A 321 -6.20 -17.78 -5.41
N GLN A 322 -5.68 -17.51 -4.21
CA GLN A 322 -6.06 -18.22 -2.99
C GLN A 322 -6.10 -17.26 -1.79
N ASP A 323 -7.22 -17.27 -1.06
CA ASP A 323 -7.35 -16.63 0.24
C ASP A 323 -6.51 -17.39 1.30
N ILE A 324 -5.88 -16.64 2.21
CA ILE A 324 -5.08 -17.16 3.32
C ILE A 324 -5.78 -16.74 4.63
N PRO A 325 -6.51 -17.65 5.29
CA PRO A 325 -7.36 -17.34 6.43
C PRO A 325 -6.59 -16.74 7.61
N LEU A 326 -7.22 -15.81 8.32
CA LEU A 326 -6.69 -15.21 9.54
C LEU A 326 -6.91 -16.14 10.73
N GLY A 327 -5.87 -16.90 11.09
CA GLY A 327 -5.82 -17.77 12.27
C GLY A 327 -6.53 -19.12 12.13
N ASP A 328 -6.39 -19.97 13.16
CA ASP A 328 -6.80 -21.39 13.16
C ASP A 328 -8.33 -21.63 13.09
N GLY A 329 -9.14 -20.55 13.12
CA GLY A 329 -10.60 -20.61 13.19
C GLY A 329 -11.34 -20.27 11.89
N ALA A 330 -10.65 -19.71 10.89
CA ALA A 330 -11.28 -19.38 9.61
C ALA A 330 -11.36 -20.65 8.74
N THR A 331 -12.58 -21.15 8.55
CA THR A 331 -12.85 -22.45 7.91
C THR A 331 -13.02 -22.37 6.40
N PHE A 332 -12.92 -21.18 5.81
CA PHE A 332 -13.20 -20.99 4.40
C PHE A 332 -12.03 -20.32 3.70
N ILE A 333 -11.57 -21.00 2.67
CA ILE A 333 -10.51 -20.59 1.78
C ILE A 333 -11.17 -20.45 0.43
N GLU A 334 -11.31 -19.20 -0.04
CA GLU A 334 -11.68 -18.94 -1.41
C GLU A 334 -10.48 -19.26 -2.32
N SER A 335 -10.76 -19.85 -3.47
CA SER A 335 -9.77 -20.02 -4.52
C SER A 335 -10.43 -19.77 -5.86
N GLY A 336 -9.65 -19.27 -6.79
CA GLY A 336 -10.18 -18.85 -8.07
C GLY A 336 -9.12 -18.24 -8.96
N LEU A 337 -9.55 -17.25 -9.74
CA LEU A 337 -8.73 -16.59 -10.73
C LEU A 337 -8.59 -15.13 -10.36
N MET A 338 -7.38 -14.60 -10.49
CA MET A 338 -7.11 -13.17 -10.55
C MET A 338 -6.59 -12.86 -11.94
N MET A 339 -7.06 -11.78 -12.57
CA MET A 339 -6.48 -11.30 -13.83
C MET A 339 -6.02 -9.87 -13.64
N ILE A 340 -4.80 -9.58 -14.09
CA ILE A 340 -4.18 -8.26 -13.99
C ILE A 340 -3.88 -7.80 -15.40
N SER A 341 -4.58 -6.75 -15.82
CA SER A 341 -4.39 -6.14 -17.13
C SER A 341 -3.17 -5.22 -17.16
N ASN A 342 -2.75 -4.84 -18.37
CA ASN A 342 -1.65 -3.90 -18.55
C ASN A 342 -1.99 -2.50 -18.05
N THR A 343 -3.28 -2.13 -17.91
CA THR A 343 -3.71 -0.80 -17.44
C THR A 343 -3.88 -0.71 -15.92
N GLY A 344 -3.52 -1.77 -15.18
CA GLY A 344 -3.68 -1.83 -13.72
C GLY A 344 -5.08 -2.17 -13.25
N ARG A 345 -5.99 -2.58 -14.15
CA ARG A 345 -7.25 -3.21 -13.76
C ARG A 345 -6.97 -4.62 -13.27
N ILE A 346 -7.40 -4.90 -12.04
CA ILE A 346 -7.39 -6.23 -11.42
C ILE A 346 -8.83 -6.70 -11.31
N VAL A 347 -9.06 -7.95 -11.66
CA VAL A 347 -10.31 -8.65 -11.39
C VAL A 347 -10.03 -9.93 -10.63
N VAL A 348 -10.92 -10.30 -9.70
CA VAL A 348 -10.86 -11.54 -8.94
C VAL A 348 -12.19 -12.27 -9.09
N ALA A 349 -12.15 -13.55 -9.46
CA ALA A 349 -13.31 -14.42 -9.58
C ALA A 349 -13.05 -15.73 -8.82
N THR A 350 -13.71 -15.88 -7.67
CA THR A 350 -13.68 -17.09 -6.85
C THR A 350 -15.04 -17.79 -6.89
N ASP A 351 -15.15 -18.91 -6.18
CA ASP A 351 -16.42 -19.63 -6.00
C ASP A 351 -17.49 -18.80 -5.28
N SER A 352 -17.12 -17.72 -4.60
CA SER A 352 -18.02 -16.90 -3.79
C SER A 352 -17.90 -15.39 -4.01
N ARG A 353 -16.79 -14.90 -4.57
CA ARG A 353 -16.51 -13.48 -4.81
C ARG A 353 -16.27 -13.19 -6.28
N LEU A 354 -16.91 -12.16 -6.78
CA LEU A 354 -16.49 -11.42 -7.97
C LEU A 354 -16.04 -10.04 -7.52
N ALA A 355 -14.83 -9.62 -7.85
CA ALA A 355 -14.29 -8.34 -7.45
C ALA A 355 -13.57 -7.67 -8.63
N VAL A 356 -13.65 -6.35 -8.67
CA VAL A 356 -12.92 -5.51 -9.59
C VAL A 356 -12.28 -4.35 -8.84
N THR A 357 -11.10 -3.95 -9.29
CA THR A 357 -10.37 -2.81 -8.74
C THR A 357 -9.40 -2.30 -9.78
N ARG A 358 -9.08 -1.02 -9.72
CA ARG A 358 -7.96 -0.44 -10.45
C ARG A 358 -6.96 -0.02 -9.41
N VAL A 359 -5.76 -0.55 -9.54
CA VAL A 359 -4.70 -0.30 -8.58
C VAL A 359 -3.75 0.73 -9.15
N THR A 360 -3.34 1.63 -8.27
CA THR A 360 -2.14 2.42 -8.48
C THR A 360 -1.03 1.65 -7.80
N VAL A 361 0.03 1.34 -8.55
CA VAL A 361 1.22 0.78 -7.92
C VAL A 361 1.95 1.97 -7.33
N SER A 362 1.99 2.01 -6.00
CA SER A 362 2.86 2.94 -5.31
C SER A 362 4.31 2.63 -5.64
N ASP A 363 5.13 3.67 -5.54
CA ASP A 363 6.58 3.74 -5.68
C ASP A 363 7.40 2.67 -4.92
N VAL A 364 6.79 1.84 -4.07
CA VAL A 364 7.47 0.84 -3.23
C VAL A 364 7.14 -0.63 -3.57
N ASP A 365 6.80 -0.97 -4.82
CA ASP A 365 6.27 -2.30 -5.22
C ASP A 365 5.07 -2.72 -4.38
N THR A 366 4.28 -1.78 -3.90
CA THR A 366 3.00 -2.10 -3.28
C THR A 366 1.90 -1.49 -4.10
N PHE A 367 0.81 -2.22 -4.27
CA PHE A 367 -0.35 -1.72 -4.96
C PHE A 367 -1.52 -1.67 -4.00
N ARG A 368 -2.33 -0.65 -4.18
CA ARG A 368 -3.51 -0.42 -3.37
C ARG A 368 -4.65 0.05 -4.26
N GLY A 369 -5.86 -0.39 -3.99
CA GLY A 369 -7.02 0.05 -4.76
C GLY A 369 -8.34 -0.30 -4.10
N PRO A 370 -9.35 0.59 -4.21
CA PRO A 370 -10.69 0.29 -3.74
C PRO A 370 -11.27 -0.88 -4.53
N VAL A 371 -11.94 -1.79 -3.84
CA VAL A 371 -12.55 -2.99 -4.42
C VAL A 371 -14.06 -2.80 -4.50
N VAL A 372 -14.61 -3.02 -5.68
CA VAL A 372 -16.04 -3.24 -5.87
C VAL A 372 -16.26 -4.72 -6.07
N GLN A 373 -17.16 -5.31 -5.30
CA GLN A 373 -17.38 -6.75 -5.31
C GLN A 373 -18.85 -7.14 -5.22
N SER A 374 -19.16 -8.31 -5.74
CA SER A 374 -20.47 -8.96 -5.67
C SER A 374 -20.31 -10.44 -5.30
N GLU A 375 -21.42 -11.04 -4.84
CA GLU A 375 -21.49 -12.47 -4.61
C GLU A 375 -21.52 -13.22 -5.95
N THR A 376 -20.68 -14.25 -6.08
CA THR A 376 -20.73 -15.13 -7.26
C THR A 376 -22.12 -15.75 -7.35
N PRO A 377 -22.83 -15.67 -8.50
CA PRO A 377 -24.18 -16.19 -8.59
C PRO A 377 -24.27 -17.66 -8.09
N GLY A 378 -25.15 -17.91 -7.12
CA GLY A 378 -25.52 -19.24 -6.61
C GLY A 378 -24.57 -19.89 -5.65
N THR A 379 -23.59 -19.15 -5.15
CA THR A 379 -23.15 -19.41 -3.79
C THR A 379 -24.25 -18.95 -2.81
N ASP A 380 -24.28 -19.57 -1.63
CA ASP A 380 -25.09 -19.15 -0.48
C ASP A 380 -24.21 -18.37 0.53
N ARG A 381 -23.06 -17.87 0.06
CA ARG A 381 -21.98 -17.34 0.91
C ARG A 381 -21.60 -15.96 0.39
N PRO A 382 -21.82 -14.90 1.19
CA PRO A 382 -21.35 -13.59 0.81
C PRO A 382 -19.81 -13.58 0.79
N PRO A 383 -19.19 -12.76 -0.08
CA PRO A 383 -17.76 -12.49 -0.02
C PRO A 383 -17.38 -11.82 1.31
N SER A 384 -16.07 -11.67 1.57
CA SER A 384 -15.59 -10.85 2.70
C SER A 384 -16.12 -9.41 2.61
N ASN A 385 -16.06 -8.63 3.69
CA ASN A 385 -16.48 -7.22 3.66
C ASN A 385 -15.37 -6.29 3.13
N ALA A 386 -14.42 -6.83 2.38
CA ALA A 386 -13.31 -6.07 1.85
C ALA A 386 -13.79 -4.89 0.98
N SER A 387 -13.33 -3.70 1.30
CA SER A 387 -13.52 -2.50 0.50
C SER A 387 -12.28 -2.15 -0.31
N GLU A 388 -11.18 -2.86 -0.08
CA GLU A 388 -9.88 -2.53 -0.61
C GLU A 388 -8.97 -3.76 -0.75
N ILE A 389 -8.12 -3.73 -1.77
CA ILE A 389 -7.02 -4.66 -1.97
C ILE A 389 -5.70 -3.93 -1.73
N PHE A 390 -4.81 -4.60 -1.03
CA PHE A 390 -3.41 -4.20 -0.87
C PHE A 390 -2.55 -5.41 -1.24
N GLY A 391 -1.49 -5.22 -2.02
CA GLY A 391 -0.59 -6.31 -2.36
C GLY A 391 0.80 -5.87 -2.71
N THR A 392 1.70 -6.85 -2.75
CA THR A 392 3.09 -6.70 -3.16
C THR A 392 3.43 -7.81 -4.16
N PRO A 393 4.18 -7.52 -5.24
CA PRO A 393 4.89 -8.52 -6.01
C PRO A 393 5.85 -9.29 -5.09
N ASP A 394 5.62 -10.58 -4.95
CA ASP A 394 6.56 -11.50 -4.32
C ASP A 394 7.48 -12.07 -5.42
N ASN A 395 8.48 -11.29 -5.79
CA ASN A 395 9.47 -11.63 -6.82
C ASN A 395 10.57 -12.59 -6.31
N SER A 396 10.33 -13.34 -5.22
CA SER A 396 11.36 -14.15 -4.56
C SER A 396 11.92 -15.33 -5.37
N GLY A 397 11.54 -15.50 -6.64
CA GLY A 397 11.88 -16.68 -7.42
C GLY A 397 12.64 -16.36 -8.71
N GLY A 398 13.93 -16.67 -8.76
CA GLY A 398 14.71 -16.83 -10.00
C GLY A 398 14.25 -17.98 -10.91
N GLY A 399 12.97 -18.36 -10.84
CA GLY A 399 12.35 -19.51 -11.50
C GLY A 399 11.25 -19.17 -12.52
N GLY A 400 11.01 -17.88 -12.80
CA GLY A 400 10.03 -17.45 -13.82
C GLY A 400 8.56 -17.62 -13.43
N SER A 401 8.25 -17.82 -12.14
CA SER A 401 6.90 -17.77 -11.61
C SER A 401 6.75 -16.51 -10.78
N PHE A 402 6.01 -15.55 -11.31
CA PHE A 402 5.69 -14.30 -10.65
C PHE A 402 4.57 -14.54 -9.64
N ASN A 403 4.80 -14.17 -8.38
CA ASN A 403 3.82 -14.32 -7.30
C ASN A 403 3.40 -12.96 -6.78
N LEU A 404 2.18 -12.91 -6.26
CA LEU A 404 1.62 -11.79 -5.54
C LEU A 404 1.23 -12.28 -4.17
N ALA A 405 1.57 -11.51 -3.15
CA ALA A 405 1.02 -11.68 -1.81
C ALA A 405 0.31 -10.40 -1.42
N GLY A 406 -0.74 -10.51 -0.61
CA GLY A 406 -1.45 -9.32 -0.20
C GLY A 406 -2.49 -9.54 0.87
N SER A 407 -3.30 -8.51 1.03
CA SER A 407 -4.30 -8.34 2.07
C SER A 407 -5.54 -7.71 1.48
N LEU A 408 -6.70 -8.18 1.94
CA LEU A 408 -7.98 -7.57 1.72
C LEU A 408 -8.34 -6.79 2.98
N LEU A 409 -8.67 -5.52 2.80
CA LEU A 409 -8.91 -4.59 3.90
C LEU A 409 -10.38 -4.17 3.92
N GLY A 410 -10.95 -4.04 5.12
CA GLY A 410 -12.28 -3.49 5.34
C GLY A 410 -12.30 -1.96 5.30
N ASN A 411 -13.47 -1.37 5.55
CA ASN A 411 -13.71 0.09 5.40
C ASN A 411 -12.90 0.96 6.39
N GLY A 412 -12.28 0.38 7.42
CA GLY A 412 -11.41 1.05 8.37
C GLY A 412 -9.94 0.60 8.31
N GLY A 413 -9.52 -0.04 7.22
CA GLY A 413 -8.16 -0.57 7.05
C GLY A 413 -7.89 -1.86 7.82
N GLU A 414 -8.91 -2.45 8.46
CA GLU A 414 -8.79 -3.72 9.16
C GLU A 414 -8.52 -4.87 8.19
N LEU A 415 -7.59 -5.76 8.54
CA LEU A 415 -7.33 -6.97 7.76
C LEU A 415 -8.54 -7.92 7.80
N GLU A 416 -9.18 -8.12 6.66
CA GLU A 416 -10.30 -9.07 6.47
C GLU A 416 -9.78 -10.44 6.06
N ASN A 417 -8.83 -10.47 5.12
CA ASN A 417 -8.18 -11.71 4.69
C ASN A 417 -6.77 -11.43 4.16
N ARG A 418 -5.91 -12.45 4.12
CA ARG A 418 -4.71 -12.42 3.29
C ARG A 418 -4.99 -13.15 1.98
N TYR A 419 -4.17 -12.92 0.97
CA TYR A 419 -4.21 -13.72 -0.24
C TYR A 419 -2.81 -13.97 -0.80
N SER A 420 -2.72 -15.02 -1.60
CA SER A 420 -1.61 -15.28 -2.50
C SER A 420 -2.16 -15.51 -3.90
N ALA A 421 -1.47 -15.01 -4.92
CA ALA A 421 -1.80 -15.22 -6.31
C ALA A 421 -0.53 -15.63 -7.08
N THR A 422 -0.54 -16.78 -7.72
CA THR A 422 0.59 -17.29 -8.51
C THR A 422 0.28 -17.18 -10.00
N ARG A 423 1.17 -16.58 -10.78
CA ARG A 423 0.94 -16.39 -12.22
C ARG A 423 0.83 -17.73 -12.95
N ASP A 424 -0.26 -17.92 -13.68
CA ASP A 424 -0.48 -19.07 -14.56
C ASP A 424 0.20 -18.82 -15.91
N THR A 425 1.36 -19.44 -16.10
CA THR A 425 2.17 -19.31 -17.32
C THR A 425 1.76 -20.30 -18.42
N THR A 426 0.66 -21.06 -18.26
CA THR A 426 0.26 -22.11 -19.21
C THR A 426 0.11 -21.56 -20.63
N ASN A 427 -0.30 -20.30 -20.76
CA ASN A 427 -0.63 -19.68 -22.03
C ASN A 427 0.47 -18.78 -22.61
N ASP A 428 1.50 -18.46 -21.83
CA ASP A 428 2.55 -17.52 -22.23
C ASP A 428 3.27 -17.95 -23.50
N GLY A 429 3.67 -19.22 -23.60
CA GLY A 429 4.37 -19.71 -24.79
C GLY A 429 3.50 -19.61 -26.07
N THR A 430 2.18 -19.72 -25.93
CA THR A 430 1.25 -19.56 -27.05
C THR A 430 1.16 -18.09 -27.46
N PHE A 431 0.95 -17.18 -26.51
CA PHE A 431 0.78 -15.76 -26.82
C PHE A 431 2.09 -15.04 -27.13
N ALA A 432 3.23 -15.48 -26.60
CA ALA A 432 4.55 -14.99 -26.99
C ALA A 432 4.89 -15.33 -28.46
N THR A 433 4.35 -16.44 -29.00
CA THR A 433 4.59 -16.82 -30.40
C THR A 433 3.50 -16.30 -31.34
N THR A 434 2.26 -16.22 -30.85
CA THR A 434 1.10 -15.72 -31.60
C THR A 434 0.31 -14.76 -30.70
N PRO A 435 0.75 -13.48 -30.59
CA PRO A 435 0.07 -12.50 -29.76
C PRO A 435 -1.41 -12.38 -30.12
N LEU A 436 -2.27 -12.24 -29.11
CA LEU A 436 -3.69 -12.00 -29.29
C LEU A 436 -3.92 -10.68 -30.04
N THR A 437 -4.87 -10.69 -30.97
CA THR A 437 -5.28 -9.52 -31.75
C THR A 437 -6.80 -9.40 -31.75
N LEU A 438 -7.33 -8.20 -31.97
CA LEU A 438 -8.78 -7.98 -32.13
C LEU A 438 -9.39 -8.83 -33.26
N THR A 439 -8.62 -9.12 -34.31
CA THR A 439 -9.09 -10.01 -35.38
C THR A 439 -9.28 -11.44 -34.88
N GLN A 440 -8.37 -11.96 -34.05
CA GLN A 440 -8.52 -13.29 -33.45
C GLN A 440 -9.66 -13.34 -32.44
N LEU A 441 -9.83 -12.26 -31.66
CA LEU A 441 -10.92 -12.08 -30.69
C LEU A 441 -12.29 -11.90 -31.36
N SER A 442 -12.35 -11.43 -32.61
CA SER A 442 -13.63 -11.13 -33.26
C SER A 442 -14.51 -12.38 -33.44
N GLY A 443 -15.78 -12.32 -33.05
CA GLY A 443 -16.67 -13.47 -33.09
C GLY A 443 -17.96 -13.24 -32.32
N THR A 444 -18.89 -14.19 -32.40
CA THR A 444 -20.07 -14.24 -31.54
C THR A 444 -19.85 -15.29 -30.48
N TYR A 445 -19.97 -14.88 -29.22
CA TYR A 445 -19.78 -15.69 -28.03
C TYR A 445 -21.10 -15.79 -27.29
N SER A 446 -21.39 -16.96 -26.74
CA SER A 446 -22.61 -17.21 -25.97
C SER A 446 -22.30 -18.15 -24.82
N GLY A 447 -22.87 -17.84 -23.66
CA GLY A 447 -22.70 -18.65 -22.46
C GLY A 447 -23.88 -18.47 -21.52
N THR A 448 -24.12 -19.45 -20.66
CA THR A 448 -25.23 -19.42 -19.70
C THR A 448 -24.67 -19.41 -18.29
N ARG A 449 -24.95 -18.35 -17.53
CA ARG A 449 -24.61 -18.30 -16.11
C ARG A 449 -25.60 -19.12 -15.29
N ASN A 450 -25.06 -19.88 -14.34
CA ASN A 450 -25.82 -20.58 -13.33
C ASN A 450 -25.48 -20.00 -11.96
N PRO A 451 -26.48 -19.80 -11.08
CA PRO A 451 -27.91 -20.06 -11.22
C PRO A 451 -28.61 -18.93 -11.99
N GLY A 452 -29.87 -19.19 -12.36
CA GLY A 452 -30.71 -18.24 -13.07
C GLY A 452 -30.83 -18.50 -14.57
N ALA A 453 -29.97 -19.36 -15.15
CA ALA A 453 -30.02 -19.78 -16.55
C ALA A 453 -30.12 -18.58 -17.52
N ILE A 454 -29.38 -17.52 -17.22
CA ILE A 454 -29.33 -16.33 -18.06
C ILE A 454 -28.28 -16.58 -19.13
N THR A 455 -28.70 -16.68 -20.38
CA THR A 455 -27.79 -16.82 -21.52
C THR A 455 -27.44 -15.44 -22.02
N ALA A 456 -26.15 -15.07 -21.94
CA ALA A 456 -25.61 -13.86 -22.52
C ALA A 456 -24.97 -14.18 -23.87
N THR A 457 -25.14 -13.29 -24.84
CA THR A 457 -24.51 -13.35 -26.16
C THR A 457 -23.80 -12.04 -26.44
N LEU A 458 -22.52 -12.09 -26.77
CA LEU A 458 -21.69 -10.95 -27.16
C LEU A 458 -21.11 -11.19 -28.56
N THR A 459 -21.25 -10.22 -29.44
CA THR A 459 -20.56 -10.17 -30.73
C THR A 459 -19.47 -9.11 -30.65
N ILE A 460 -18.22 -9.52 -30.83
CA ILE A 460 -17.05 -8.66 -30.89
C ILE A 460 -16.64 -8.53 -32.36
N ALA A 461 -16.67 -7.32 -32.90
CA ALA A 461 -16.22 -7.04 -34.26
C ALA A 461 -14.68 -6.99 -34.33
N SER A 462 -14.13 -7.04 -35.54
CA SER A 462 -12.66 -7.00 -35.75
C SER A 462 -12.02 -5.67 -35.37
N ASP A 463 -12.81 -4.61 -35.20
CA ASP A 463 -12.38 -3.30 -34.69
C ASP A 463 -12.57 -3.17 -33.16
N GLY A 464 -13.00 -4.24 -32.48
CA GLY A 464 -13.24 -4.26 -31.05
C GLY A 464 -14.66 -3.86 -30.65
N THR A 465 -15.52 -3.39 -31.56
CA THR A 465 -16.91 -3.02 -31.20
C THR A 465 -17.66 -4.22 -30.62
N ILE A 466 -18.29 -4.06 -29.47
CA ILE A 466 -19.11 -5.07 -28.78
C ILE A 466 -20.58 -4.73 -28.97
N ALA A 467 -21.38 -5.72 -29.37
CA ALA A 467 -22.84 -5.66 -29.34
C ALA A 467 -23.40 -6.99 -28.84
N GLY A 468 -24.45 -6.98 -28.03
CA GLY A 468 -24.96 -8.20 -27.43
C GLY A 468 -26.25 -8.02 -26.64
N SER A 469 -26.72 -9.13 -26.08
CA SER A 469 -27.84 -9.13 -25.15
C SER A 469 -27.85 -10.37 -24.28
N ASP A 470 -28.68 -10.39 -23.24
CA ASP A 470 -29.02 -11.60 -22.52
C ASP A 470 -30.50 -12.00 -22.63
N THR A 471 -30.85 -13.19 -22.12
CA THR A 471 -32.23 -13.70 -22.11
C THR A 471 -33.19 -12.92 -21.23
N THR A 472 -32.70 -11.96 -20.43
CA THR A 472 -33.52 -11.06 -19.61
C THR A 472 -33.87 -9.76 -20.34
N GLY A 473 -33.32 -9.54 -21.53
CA GLY A 473 -33.52 -8.34 -22.33
C GLY A 473 -32.48 -7.24 -22.09
N CYS A 474 -31.48 -7.49 -21.25
CA CYS A 474 -30.34 -6.60 -21.06
C CYS A 474 -29.57 -6.50 -22.37
N ALA A 475 -29.33 -5.29 -22.86
CA ALA A 475 -28.57 -5.02 -24.08
C ALA A 475 -27.16 -4.57 -23.71
N TYR A 476 -26.15 -5.12 -24.38
CA TYR A 476 -24.74 -4.80 -24.17
C TYR A 476 -24.20 -4.08 -25.41
N ASN A 477 -23.66 -2.87 -25.24
CA ASN A 477 -22.95 -2.15 -26.31
C ASN A 477 -21.63 -1.64 -25.76
N GLY A 478 -20.55 -1.74 -26.53
CA GLY A 478 -19.24 -1.41 -25.95
C GLY A 478 -18.09 -1.54 -26.91
N ILE A 479 -16.90 -1.63 -26.34
CA ILE A 479 -15.63 -1.80 -27.04
C ILE A 479 -14.73 -2.75 -26.26
N ALA A 480 -13.98 -3.59 -26.99
CA ALA A 480 -12.93 -4.45 -26.49
C ALA A 480 -11.57 -3.93 -26.95
N ASN A 481 -10.56 -4.06 -26.10
CA ASN A 481 -9.18 -3.73 -26.41
C ASN A 481 -8.26 -4.92 -26.07
N VAL A 482 -7.16 -5.05 -26.82
CA VAL A 482 -6.07 -5.99 -26.53
C VAL A 482 -4.82 -5.15 -26.26
N PRO A 483 -4.62 -4.66 -25.03
CA PRO A 483 -3.54 -3.71 -24.72
C PRO A 483 -2.15 -4.32 -24.92
N ASN A 484 -1.98 -5.60 -24.59
CA ASN A 484 -0.80 -6.38 -24.90
C ASN A 484 -1.21 -7.78 -25.36
N GLY A 485 -0.97 -8.10 -26.62
CA GLY A 485 -1.34 -9.41 -27.17
C GLY A 485 -0.57 -10.57 -26.55
N GLU A 486 0.61 -10.33 -25.96
CA GLU A 486 1.46 -11.37 -25.37
C GLU A 486 0.92 -11.89 -24.03
N SER A 487 0.11 -11.10 -23.30
CA SER A 487 -0.50 -11.56 -22.05
C SER A 487 -1.77 -12.40 -22.26
N GLY A 488 -2.33 -12.38 -23.48
CA GLY A 488 -3.60 -13.07 -23.77
C GLY A 488 -4.83 -12.47 -23.11
N LEU A 489 -4.69 -11.28 -22.51
CA LEU A 489 -5.77 -10.58 -21.84
C LEU A 489 -6.52 -9.64 -22.78
N ILE A 490 -7.79 -9.42 -22.44
CA ILE A 490 -8.67 -8.46 -23.08
C ILE A 490 -9.20 -7.50 -22.03
N GLU A 491 -9.35 -6.25 -22.41
CA GLU A 491 -10.09 -5.27 -21.62
C GLU A 491 -11.39 -4.95 -22.34
N VAL A 492 -12.47 -4.76 -21.58
CA VAL A 492 -13.78 -4.42 -22.14
C VAL A 492 -14.37 -3.22 -21.42
N GLN A 493 -15.12 -2.43 -22.17
CA GLN A 493 -16.00 -1.38 -21.67
C GLN A 493 -17.37 -1.64 -22.29
N ILE A 494 -18.39 -1.77 -21.46
CA ILE A 494 -19.74 -2.15 -21.88
C ILE A 494 -20.75 -1.24 -21.19
N ASP A 495 -21.57 -0.52 -21.97
CA ASP A 495 -22.82 0.09 -21.53
C ASP A 495 -23.93 -0.98 -21.58
N ALA A 496 -24.40 -1.35 -20.39
CA ALA A 496 -25.51 -2.28 -20.20
C ALA A 496 -26.81 -1.48 -19.98
N ALA A 497 -27.84 -1.78 -20.77
CA ALA A 497 -29.12 -1.07 -20.69
C ALA A 497 -30.34 -1.98 -20.86
N ASN A 498 -31.45 -1.58 -20.24
CA ASN A 498 -32.74 -2.30 -20.25
C ASN A 498 -32.66 -3.67 -19.56
N CYS A 499 -31.82 -3.77 -18.54
CA CYS A 499 -31.57 -5.02 -17.85
C CYS A 499 -32.75 -5.31 -16.90
N SER A 500 -33.33 -6.51 -17.02
CA SER A 500 -34.32 -6.96 -16.04
C SER A 500 -33.62 -7.47 -14.77
N ALA A 501 -34.35 -7.44 -13.65
CA ALA A 501 -33.85 -7.99 -12.39
C ALA A 501 -33.55 -9.50 -12.51
N THR A 502 -32.52 -9.93 -11.79
CA THR A 502 -32.12 -11.31 -11.62
C THR A 502 -32.34 -11.73 -10.17
N THR A 503 -31.89 -12.93 -9.80
CA THR A 503 -31.89 -13.37 -8.40
C THR A 503 -30.83 -12.65 -7.56
N ALA A 504 -29.78 -12.10 -8.19
CA ALA A 504 -28.64 -11.50 -7.51
C ALA A 504 -28.64 -9.97 -7.55
N ALA A 505 -29.23 -9.35 -8.58
CA ALA A 505 -29.21 -7.90 -8.77
C ALA A 505 -30.53 -7.40 -9.40
N THR A 506 -30.97 -6.22 -9.00
CA THR A 506 -32.08 -5.49 -9.61
C THR A 506 -31.72 -5.01 -11.02
N GLY A 507 -32.72 -4.67 -11.84
CA GLY A 507 -32.45 -4.13 -13.18
C GLY A 507 -31.61 -2.85 -13.15
N ALA A 508 -31.85 -1.98 -12.16
CA ALA A 508 -31.13 -0.73 -11.99
C ALA A 508 -29.65 -0.93 -11.56
N GLU A 509 -29.35 -1.96 -10.76
CA GLU A 509 -27.97 -2.33 -10.42
C GLU A 509 -27.23 -2.94 -11.62
N ARG A 510 -27.98 -3.52 -12.57
CA ARG A 510 -27.44 -4.14 -13.77
C ARG A 510 -27.24 -3.17 -14.93
N ASP A 511 -28.03 -2.11 -15.00
CA ASP A 511 -27.84 -1.02 -15.97
C ASP A 511 -26.60 -0.18 -15.61
N GLY A 512 -25.89 0.33 -16.61
CA GLY A 512 -24.79 1.29 -16.47
C GLY A 512 -23.52 0.92 -17.23
N ASP A 513 -22.47 1.72 -16.99
CA ASP A 513 -21.15 1.52 -17.57
C ASP A 513 -20.36 0.48 -16.77
N TYR A 514 -19.89 -0.55 -17.47
CA TYR A 514 -19.02 -1.60 -16.94
C TYR A 514 -17.65 -1.49 -17.58
N ASN A 515 -16.63 -1.64 -16.75
CA ASN A 515 -15.28 -1.96 -17.21
C ASN A 515 -14.92 -3.37 -16.78
N GLY A 516 -14.07 -4.06 -17.54
CA GLY A 516 -13.73 -5.44 -17.25
C GLY A 516 -12.41 -5.87 -17.81
N VAL A 517 -11.91 -6.97 -17.24
CA VAL A 517 -10.76 -7.71 -17.73
C VAL A 517 -11.21 -9.13 -18.00
N GLY A 518 -10.75 -9.67 -19.11
CA GLY A 518 -10.97 -11.05 -19.47
C GLY A 518 -9.71 -11.68 -20.01
N ASP A 519 -9.78 -12.98 -20.22
CA ASP A 519 -8.74 -13.75 -20.87
C ASP A 519 -9.31 -14.61 -22.00
N PHE A 520 -8.44 -14.89 -22.96
CA PHE A 520 -8.70 -15.81 -24.04
C PHE A 520 -7.93 -17.12 -23.75
N LEU A 521 -8.61 -18.25 -23.63
CA LEU A 521 -7.98 -19.53 -23.31
C LEU A 521 -7.44 -20.21 -24.59
N PRO A 522 -6.12 -20.24 -24.84
CA PRO A 522 -5.54 -20.97 -25.96
C PRO A 522 -5.76 -22.48 -25.82
N GLY A 523 -5.91 -23.18 -26.95
CA GLY A 523 -6.25 -24.61 -26.96
C GLY A 523 -7.74 -24.89 -26.76
N SER A 524 -8.49 -23.89 -26.27
CA SER A 524 -9.94 -23.77 -26.43
C SER A 524 -10.23 -22.43 -27.13
N PRO A 525 -9.80 -22.24 -28.40
CA PRO A 525 -9.78 -20.95 -29.13
C PRO A 525 -11.16 -20.31 -29.38
N ASP A 526 -12.17 -20.88 -28.72
CA ASP A 526 -13.56 -20.57 -28.82
C ASP A 526 -14.11 -20.20 -27.43
N ARG A 527 -13.29 -19.82 -26.44
CA ARG A 527 -13.78 -19.47 -25.11
C ARG A 527 -13.15 -18.20 -24.57
N ILE A 528 -13.98 -17.30 -24.05
CA ILE A 528 -13.55 -16.10 -23.31
C ILE A 528 -14.16 -16.11 -21.92
N ARG A 529 -13.38 -15.68 -20.93
CA ARG A 529 -13.87 -15.39 -19.58
C ARG A 529 -13.68 -13.91 -19.33
N VAL A 530 -14.70 -13.23 -18.86
CA VAL A 530 -14.69 -11.77 -18.63
C VAL A 530 -15.31 -11.50 -17.28
N VAL A 531 -14.57 -10.82 -16.40
CA VAL A 531 -15.13 -10.21 -15.19
C VAL A 531 -15.26 -8.72 -15.46
N MET A 532 -16.45 -8.18 -15.26
CA MET A 532 -16.75 -6.78 -15.50
C MET A 532 -17.51 -6.20 -14.33
N GLY A 533 -17.19 -4.98 -13.91
CA GLY A 533 -17.86 -4.31 -12.82
C GLY A 533 -18.31 -2.90 -13.18
N SER A 534 -19.38 -2.49 -12.53
CA SER A 534 -19.89 -1.12 -12.38
C SER A 534 -19.79 -0.72 -10.90
N PRO A 535 -20.06 0.55 -10.53
CA PRO A 535 -20.07 0.95 -9.13
C PRO A 535 -21.10 0.21 -8.25
N MET A 536 -22.07 -0.48 -8.86
CA MET A 536 -23.17 -1.16 -8.15
C MET A 536 -23.15 -2.68 -8.28
N ASN A 537 -22.42 -3.24 -9.24
CA ASN A 537 -22.51 -4.66 -9.55
C ASN A 537 -21.24 -5.18 -10.22
N VAL A 538 -20.92 -6.46 -9.99
CA VAL A 538 -19.87 -7.17 -10.72
C VAL A 538 -20.49 -8.40 -11.37
N GLU A 539 -20.23 -8.60 -12.66
CA GLU A 539 -20.68 -9.74 -13.44
C GLU A 539 -19.50 -10.56 -13.96
N PHE A 540 -19.68 -11.88 -14.01
CA PHE A 540 -18.77 -12.82 -14.65
C PHE A 540 -19.45 -13.49 -15.83
N LEU A 541 -18.81 -13.39 -17.00
CA LEU A 541 -19.24 -14.01 -18.24
C LEU A 541 -18.22 -15.06 -18.66
N ASP A 542 -18.72 -16.27 -18.89
CA ASP A 542 -17.94 -17.38 -19.40
C ASP A 542 -18.64 -17.88 -20.67
N LEU A 543 -18.06 -17.55 -21.83
CA LEU A 543 -18.75 -17.57 -23.11
C LEU A 543 -17.98 -18.40 -24.15
N ASP A 544 -18.72 -19.24 -24.87
CA ASP A 544 -18.20 -20.05 -25.98
C ASP A 544 -18.55 -19.41 -27.33
N ARG A 545 -17.58 -19.37 -28.24
CA ARG A 545 -17.73 -18.91 -29.63
C ARG A 545 -18.68 -19.84 -30.39
N GLN A 546 -19.56 -19.25 -31.19
CA GLN A 546 -20.65 -19.91 -31.91
C GLN A 546 -20.36 -20.15 -33.40
#